data_AF-A0A9P8RRQ3-F1
#
_entry.id   AF-A0A9P8RRQ3-F1
#
_cell.length_a   1.000
_cell.length_b   1.000
_cell.length_c   1.000
_cell.angle_alpha   90.00
_cell.angle_beta   90.00
_cell.angle_gamma   90.00
#
_symmetry.space_group_name_H-M   'P 1'
#
loop_
_entity.id
_entity.type
_entity.pdbx_description
1 polymer ?
#
loop_
_entity_poly.entity_id
_entity_poly.type
_entity_poly.pdbx_seq_one_letter_code
_entity_poly.pdbx_strand_id
1 'polypeptide(L)'
;MLLIDLLIVAQLANPTADSRIRQQTRESDGRLANPSSDSRIRQQTRESVVRLASLPSDSANCDIVVGSPRDGKGSVFQYDFGKTIQDQSFRQTRFLNQPPTVLRTAVNGLRAQYEDSGHRIEETISNILEKKQRLRQKYRRPDSSSDRLYQASFTHPSNTEAGCSATCGDDPSNLILRRDRTEMEDNPAIHYGTIASANQLIKDAKKRDTLAKEMDILCFEMEAAGLMNHFPFLVIRGICDYSDSHKNKEWQGYAAMAAAAYAKDLLCRILPTRVEAEKKISDILSSVEKDIGEMRVTTQETTDAVKNLQSEQRREKIECWLSPSDPSMNYNNALQKRHEGSGLWFLESDAFAKWKMRRNSFLWLNGIPGCGKTILSSAIIKDLNNTLSSQPLLYFYFDFNDSAKQTLESMLRSLIAQLPYKFEENWKQLDSFFSSHDGGRRQPTRESLCKIFLNMIEQVKEVWIVLDALDECRTRMGSLTEGLLPWIKDLLESEQRNVHLLVTSRPEQDIKSQVSELAHDDDIVPLQSGLIAGDIRAYVHTRVRRGNGLKRWRSQPEVQDEIETRLMKRADGM
;
A
#
# COMPACT_ATOMS: atom_id res chain seq x y z
N MET A 1 13.77 -31.61 26.83
CA MET A 1 12.52 -31.56 27.61
C MET A 1 11.44 -32.19 26.72
N LEU A 2 10.99 -33.41 27.05
CA LEU A 2 10.13 -34.24 26.19
C LEU A 2 8.73 -33.62 26.07
N LEU A 3 8.44 -32.97 24.94
CA LEU A 3 7.09 -32.62 24.50
C LEU A 3 6.31 -33.93 24.29
N ILE A 4 5.29 -34.13 25.10
CA ILE A 4 4.28 -35.16 24.90
C ILE A 4 3.26 -34.49 24.00
N ASP A 5 3.48 -34.61 22.69
CA ASP A 5 2.57 -34.44 21.56
C ASP A 5 3.35 -34.92 20.34
N LEU A 6 3.12 -36.17 19.92
CA LEU A 6 3.78 -36.71 18.72
C LEU A 6 3.03 -36.25 17.47
N LEU A 7 3.36 -35.05 17.02
CA LEU A 7 3.21 -34.66 15.62
C LEU A 7 4.23 -35.46 14.82
N ILE A 8 3.78 -36.49 14.09
CA ILE A 8 4.64 -37.12 13.08
C ILE A 8 4.66 -36.19 11.88
N VAL A 9 5.66 -35.32 11.86
CA VAL A 9 6.17 -34.71 10.64
C VAL A 9 7.18 -35.71 10.09
N ALA A 10 6.92 -36.27 8.92
CA ALA A 10 7.94 -37.03 8.21
C ALA A 10 9.01 -36.04 7.72
N GLN A 11 10.01 -35.74 8.54
CA GLN A 11 11.19 -35.03 8.07
C GLN A 11 12.51 -35.57 8.63
N LEU A 12 13.41 -35.71 7.67
CA LEU A 12 14.78 -36.20 7.72
C LEU A 12 15.68 -35.14 8.37
N ALA A 13 16.34 -35.50 9.46
CA ALA A 13 17.58 -34.87 9.84
C ALA A 13 18.71 -35.38 8.92
N ASN A 14 19.50 -34.43 8.43
CA ASN A 14 20.68 -34.56 7.57
C ASN A 14 21.50 -35.87 7.76
N PRO A 15 21.78 -36.67 6.71
CA PRO A 15 22.57 -37.91 6.82
C PRO A 15 24.05 -37.74 7.22
N THR A 16 24.52 -36.50 7.41
CA THR A 16 25.93 -36.19 7.70
C THR A 16 26.24 -35.92 9.18
N ALA A 17 25.25 -36.01 10.07
CA ALA A 17 25.44 -35.78 11.51
C ALA A 17 25.81 -37.04 12.33
N ASP A 18 25.94 -38.21 11.70
CA ASP A 18 26.18 -39.49 12.39
C ASP A 18 27.67 -39.77 12.70
N SER A 19 28.60 -38.97 12.16
CA SER A 19 30.04 -39.13 12.43
C SER A 19 30.58 -38.24 13.56
N ARG A 20 29.93 -37.11 13.88
CA ARG A 20 30.41 -36.15 14.90
C ARG A 20 29.87 -36.40 16.31
N ILE A 21 28.76 -37.13 16.45
CA ILE A 21 28.16 -37.44 17.77
C ILE A 21 28.88 -38.58 18.50
N ARG A 22 29.69 -39.40 17.79
CA ARG A 22 30.51 -40.45 18.43
C ARG A 22 31.82 -39.97 19.06
N GLN A 23 32.23 -38.70 18.84
CA GLN A 23 33.56 -38.24 19.25
C GLN A 23 33.57 -37.14 20.33
N GLN A 24 32.42 -36.56 20.69
CA GLN A 24 32.33 -35.50 21.70
C GLN A 24 31.75 -35.96 23.06
N THR A 25 32.00 -37.21 23.44
CA THR A 25 31.88 -37.70 24.84
C THR A 25 33.22 -37.72 25.58
N ARG A 26 34.24 -37.01 25.06
CA ARG A 26 35.45 -36.65 25.80
C ARG A 26 35.71 -35.17 25.55
N GLU A 27 36.02 -34.44 26.62
CA GLU A 27 36.35 -33.01 26.66
C GLU A 27 35.15 -32.05 26.75
N SER A 28 34.61 -31.96 27.97
CA SER A 28 34.03 -30.74 28.49
C SER A 28 35.17 -29.81 28.93
N ASP A 29 35.32 -28.65 28.27
CA ASP A 29 35.60 -27.40 28.98
C ASP A 29 35.45 -26.15 28.09
N GLY A 30 34.69 -25.19 28.62
CA GLY A 30 34.83 -23.75 28.35
C GLY A 30 34.53 -23.23 26.93
N ARG A 31 33.34 -22.63 26.76
CA ARG A 31 33.19 -21.14 26.68
C ARG A 31 31.77 -20.74 26.27
N LEU A 32 31.32 -19.71 26.98
CA LEU A 32 30.06 -19.00 26.85
C LEU A 32 29.91 -18.31 25.49
N ALA A 33 28.71 -18.38 24.91
CA ALA A 33 28.17 -17.34 24.05
C ALA A 33 26.65 -17.25 24.25
N ASN A 34 26.21 -16.11 24.80
CA ASN A 34 24.81 -15.66 24.83
C ASN A 34 24.29 -15.45 23.39
N PRO A 35 22.97 -15.59 23.16
CA PRO A 35 22.22 -14.37 22.88
C PRO A 35 20.85 -14.31 23.56
N SER A 36 20.62 -13.14 24.15
CA SER A 36 19.33 -12.57 24.49
C SER A 36 18.51 -12.31 23.23
N SER A 37 17.34 -12.94 23.12
CA SER A 37 16.12 -12.41 22.48
C SER A 37 15.09 -13.52 22.28
N ASP A 38 14.49 -14.02 23.37
CA ASP A 38 13.10 -14.47 23.29
C ASP A 38 12.49 -14.69 24.68
N SER A 39 12.19 -13.58 25.37
CA SER A 39 11.49 -13.59 26.65
C SER A 39 9.97 -13.75 26.49
N ARG A 40 9.44 -13.85 25.25
CA ARG A 40 8.01 -14.10 24.98
C ARG A 40 7.67 -15.58 24.73
N ILE A 41 8.64 -16.41 24.36
CA ILE A 41 8.43 -17.86 24.17
C ILE A 41 8.43 -18.64 25.51
N ARG A 42 8.91 -18.06 26.62
CA ARG A 42 9.04 -18.76 27.91
C ARG A 42 7.79 -18.78 28.80
N GLN A 43 6.65 -18.25 28.36
CA GLN A 43 5.46 -18.10 29.22
C GLN A 43 4.25 -18.99 28.86
N GLN A 44 4.36 -19.87 27.86
CA GLN A 44 3.24 -20.71 27.39
C GLN A 44 3.38 -22.23 27.63
N THR A 45 4.30 -22.67 28.49
CA THR A 45 4.39 -24.07 28.92
C THR A 45 3.44 -24.36 30.09
N ARG A 46 2.13 -24.40 29.83
CA ARG A 46 1.12 -24.90 30.79
C ARG A 46 0.11 -25.82 30.10
N GLU A 47 0.17 -27.09 30.49
CA GLU A 47 -0.89 -28.12 30.41
C GLU A 47 -1.40 -28.54 29.01
N SER A 48 -0.62 -29.37 28.31
CA SER A 48 -1.08 -30.19 27.18
C SER A 48 -1.91 -31.38 27.72
N VAL A 49 -3.22 -31.38 27.48
CA VAL A 49 -4.16 -32.39 28.00
C VAL A 49 -5.12 -32.81 26.89
N VAL A 50 -5.20 -34.10 26.55
CA VAL A 50 -5.97 -34.64 25.42
C VAL A 50 -7.13 -35.50 25.86
N ARG A 51 -8.28 -35.17 25.29
CA ARG A 51 -9.58 -35.38 25.92
C ARG A 51 -10.59 -36.06 24.99
N LEU A 52 -11.25 -37.14 25.39
CA LEU A 52 -12.27 -37.82 24.56
C LEU A 52 -13.47 -36.93 24.23
N ALA A 53 -14.11 -37.14 23.07
CA ALA A 53 -15.26 -36.36 22.60
C ALA A 53 -16.55 -37.19 22.53
N SER A 54 -16.50 -38.39 21.93
CA SER A 54 -17.62 -39.33 21.85
C SER A 54 -17.21 -40.69 22.39
N LEU A 55 -18.12 -41.37 23.09
CA LEU A 55 -17.91 -42.71 23.63
C LEU A 55 -18.42 -43.74 22.60
N PRO A 56 -17.56 -44.44 21.85
CA PRO A 56 -17.72 -45.89 21.83
C PRO A 56 -17.78 -46.33 23.29
N SER A 57 -18.78 -47.14 23.66
CA SER A 57 -19.07 -47.61 25.03
C SER A 57 -17.88 -48.26 25.77
N ASP A 58 -16.72 -48.35 25.11
CA ASP A 58 -15.55 -49.15 25.46
C ASP A 58 -14.23 -48.33 25.48
N SER A 59 -14.30 -47.00 25.38
CA SER A 59 -13.10 -46.14 25.37
C SER A 59 -12.49 -45.99 26.77
N ALA A 60 -11.17 -46.16 26.89
CA ALA A 60 -10.44 -46.14 28.15
C ALA A 60 -9.30 -45.12 28.17
N ASN A 61 -8.92 -44.63 29.36
CA ASN A 61 -7.66 -43.92 29.51
C ASN A 61 -6.54 -44.90 29.16
N CYS A 62 -5.64 -44.49 28.26
CA CYS A 62 -4.62 -45.27 27.54
C CYS A 62 -4.87 -45.52 26.05
N ASP A 63 -6.09 -45.32 25.56
CA ASP A 63 -6.39 -45.50 24.14
C ASP A 63 -5.68 -44.50 23.25
N ILE A 64 -5.57 -44.85 21.97
CA ILE A 64 -4.88 -44.03 20.97
C ILE A 64 -5.90 -43.56 19.94
N VAL A 65 -5.91 -42.28 19.62
CA VAL A 65 -6.71 -41.70 18.54
C VAL A 65 -5.78 -41.22 17.44
N VAL A 66 -6.05 -41.65 16.22
CA VAL A 66 -5.28 -41.31 15.02
C VAL A 66 -6.18 -40.51 14.09
N GLY A 67 -5.72 -39.31 13.72
CA GLY A 67 -6.43 -38.43 12.80
C GLY A 67 -6.55 -39.07 11.42
N SER A 68 -7.75 -39.52 11.06
CA SER A 68 -8.02 -40.14 9.76
C SER A 68 -9.18 -39.43 9.06
N PRO A 69 -9.03 -38.99 7.81
CA PRO A 69 -10.16 -38.46 7.03
C PRO A 69 -11.27 -39.52 6.89
N ARG A 70 -12.53 -39.11 7.04
CA ARG A 70 -13.73 -39.93 6.81
C ARG A 70 -14.80 -39.09 6.11
N ASP A 71 -15.56 -39.70 5.20
CA ASP A 71 -16.76 -39.12 4.56
C ASP A 71 -16.60 -37.67 4.04
N GLY A 72 -15.44 -37.38 3.42
CA GLY A 72 -15.14 -36.06 2.86
C GLY A 72 -14.75 -34.98 3.89
N LYS A 73 -14.70 -35.31 5.18
CA LYS A 73 -14.22 -34.43 6.26
C LYS A 73 -12.71 -34.60 6.49
N GLY A 74 -12.05 -33.51 6.86
CA GLY A 74 -10.63 -33.52 7.22
C GLY A 74 -10.36 -34.30 8.51
N SER A 75 -9.12 -34.74 8.73
CA SER A 75 -8.74 -35.48 9.95
C SER A 75 -8.69 -34.60 11.21
N VAL A 76 -8.67 -33.28 11.05
CA VAL A 76 -8.71 -32.31 12.16
C VAL A 76 -9.82 -31.30 11.92
N PHE A 77 -10.57 -30.99 12.98
CA PHE A 77 -11.66 -30.02 12.98
C PHE A 77 -11.34 -28.86 13.93
N GLN A 78 -11.25 -27.64 13.41
CA GLN A 78 -11.03 -26.46 14.24
C GLN A 78 -12.37 -25.91 14.77
N TYR A 79 -12.65 -26.08 16.07
CA TYR A 79 -13.96 -25.76 16.65
C TYR A 79 -14.09 -24.33 17.20
N ASP A 80 -13.00 -23.56 17.27
CA ASP A 80 -13.00 -22.16 17.74
C ASP A 80 -13.06 -21.12 16.60
N PHE A 81 -13.16 -21.57 15.34
CA PHE A 81 -13.14 -20.70 14.16
C PHE A 81 -14.30 -21.00 13.18
N GLY A 82 -15.32 -20.14 13.19
CA GLY A 82 -16.51 -20.29 12.33
C GLY A 82 -17.53 -19.17 12.53
N LYS A 83 -18.66 -19.25 11.84
CA LYS A 83 -19.78 -18.30 12.02
C LYS A 83 -20.89 -18.98 12.81
N THR A 84 -21.26 -18.37 13.94
CA THR A 84 -22.48 -18.70 14.66
C THR A 84 -23.58 -17.75 14.18
N ILE A 85 -24.59 -18.28 13.50
CA ILE A 85 -25.75 -17.53 13.01
C ILE A 85 -26.92 -17.90 13.92
N GLN A 86 -27.74 -16.91 14.30
CA GLN A 86 -28.91 -17.14 15.15
C GLN A 86 -29.81 -18.24 14.54
N ASP A 87 -30.20 -19.21 15.37
CA ASP A 87 -31.01 -20.38 15.02
C ASP A 87 -30.41 -21.32 13.95
N GLN A 88 -29.07 -21.29 13.74
CA GLN A 88 -28.36 -22.22 12.87
C GLN A 88 -27.23 -22.93 13.59
N SER A 89 -26.91 -24.16 13.16
CA SER A 89 -25.72 -24.88 13.61
C SER A 89 -24.43 -24.15 13.19
N PHE A 90 -23.36 -24.34 13.96
CA PHE A 90 -22.06 -23.72 13.72
C PHE A 90 -21.59 -23.98 12.27
N ARG A 91 -21.38 -22.91 11.49
CA ARG A 91 -20.86 -23.01 10.12
C ARG A 91 -19.34 -22.92 10.11
N GLN A 92 -18.71 -24.04 9.77
CA GLN A 92 -17.29 -24.11 9.46
C GLN A 92 -16.97 -23.22 8.26
N THR A 93 -16.01 -22.31 8.42
CA THR A 93 -15.60 -21.37 7.36
C THR A 93 -14.30 -21.78 6.66
N ARG A 94 -13.58 -22.78 7.16
CA ARG A 94 -12.28 -23.21 6.63
C ARG A 94 -12.09 -24.73 6.70
N PHE A 95 -11.54 -25.30 5.63
CA PHE A 95 -11.06 -26.68 5.59
C PHE A 95 -9.56 -26.71 5.87
N LEU A 96 -9.11 -27.59 6.77
CA LEU A 96 -7.68 -27.80 7.05
C LEU A 96 -7.09 -28.81 6.05
N ASN A 97 -5.80 -28.68 5.74
CA ASN A 97 -5.10 -29.61 4.84
C ASN A 97 -5.16 -31.06 5.35
N GLN A 98 -5.00 -32.03 4.46
CA GLN A 98 -4.97 -33.45 4.84
C GLN A 98 -3.53 -33.95 5.09
N PRO A 99 -3.35 -35.02 5.88
CA PRO A 99 -2.04 -35.66 6.02
C PRO A 99 -1.48 -36.13 4.66
N PRO A 100 -0.15 -36.14 4.46
CA PRO A 100 0.47 -36.60 3.22
C PRO A 100 0.03 -38.01 2.83
N THR A 101 0.01 -38.31 1.53
CA THR A 101 -0.40 -39.62 1.00
C THR A 101 0.45 -40.76 1.55
N VAL A 102 1.75 -40.53 1.78
CA VAL A 102 2.65 -41.50 2.43
C VAL A 102 2.16 -41.88 3.83
N LEU A 103 1.80 -40.90 4.66
CA LEU A 103 1.30 -41.17 6.01
C LEU A 103 -0.08 -41.85 5.98
N ARG A 104 -0.99 -41.39 5.12
CA ARG A 104 -2.33 -42.02 4.98
C ARG A 104 -2.23 -43.48 4.55
N THR A 105 -1.33 -43.79 3.61
CA THR A 105 -1.10 -45.16 3.14
C THR A 105 -0.51 -46.03 4.26
N ALA A 106 0.45 -45.50 5.02
CA ALA A 106 1.04 -46.21 6.15
C ALA A 106 0.02 -46.50 7.26
N VAL A 107 -0.86 -45.54 7.58
CA VAL A 107 -1.94 -45.70 8.56
C VAL A 107 -2.90 -46.81 8.14
N ASN A 108 -3.36 -46.80 6.89
CA ASN A 108 -4.27 -47.84 6.39
C ASN A 108 -3.60 -49.23 6.41
N GLY A 109 -2.33 -49.31 6.04
CA GLY A 109 -1.57 -50.55 6.08
C GLY A 109 -1.30 -51.07 7.49
N LEU A 110 -1.10 -50.17 8.47
CA LEU A 110 -0.93 -50.55 9.88
C LEU A 110 -2.26 -51.00 10.50
N ARG A 111 -3.35 -50.28 10.19
CA ARG A 111 -4.70 -50.64 10.61
C ARG A 111 -5.08 -52.06 10.20
N ALA A 112 -4.87 -52.41 8.92
CA ALA A 112 -5.16 -53.76 8.42
C ALA A 112 -4.33 -54.86 9.12
N GLN A 113 -3.09 -54.54 9.52
CA GLN A 113 -2.23 -55.48 10.23
C GLN A 113 -2.71 -55.73 11.67
N TYR A 114 -3.14 -54.66 12.36
CA TYR A 114 -3.68 -54.80 13.71
C TYR A 114 -5.04 -55.48 13.72
N GLU A 115 -5.90 -55.24 12.72
CA GLU A 115 -7.18 -55.94 12.56
C GLU A 115 -7.00 -57.46 12.35
N ASP A 116 -5.92 -57.89 11.69
CA ASP A 116 -5.63 -59.31 11.42
C ASP A 116 -4.95 -60.05 12.58
N SER A 117 -3.94 -59.43 13.20
CA SER A 117 -3.01 -60.10 14.12
C SER A 117 -2.93 -59.47 15.53
N GLY A 118 -3.72 -58.42 15.79
CA GLY A 118 -3.59 -57.57 16.98
C GLY A 118 -2.28 -56.76 16.99
N HIS A 119 -2.02 -56.06 18.10
CA HIS A 119 -0.81 -55.26 18.26
C HIS A 119 -0.04 -55.55 19.55
N ARG A 120 1.24 -55.14 19.57
CA ARG A 120 2.17 -55.37 20.69
C ARG A 120 2.57 -54.08 21.40
N ILE A 121 1.66 -53.11 21.47
CA ILE A 121 1.93 -51.80 22.07
C ILE A 121 2.27 -51.95 23.56
N GLU A 122 1.45 -52.66 24.34
CA GLU A 122 1.70 -52.87 25.78
C GLU A 122 3.03 -53.59 26.06
N GLU A 123 3.35 -54.63 25.28
CA GLU A 123 4.65 -55.32 25.34
C GLU A 123 5.79 -54.36 25.02
N THR A 124 5.64 -53.52 23.99
CA THR A 124 6.65 -52.54 23.59
C THR A 124 6.91 -51.53 24.71
N ILE A 125 5.85 -51.01 25.33
CA ILE A 125 5.96 -50.08 26.45
C ILE A 125 6.65 -50.75 27.64
N SER A 126 6.22 -51.97 28.01
CA SER A 126 6.77 -52.72 29.14
C SER A 126 8.27 -52.99 28.95
N ASN A 127 8.67 -53.46 27.76
CA ASN A 127 10.06 -53.65 27.39
C ASN A 127 10.90 -52.36 27.48
N ILE A 128 10.34 -51.21 27.07
CA ILE A 128 11.02 -49.91 27.18
C ILE A 128 11.20 -49.52 28.64
N LEU A 129 10.16 -49.69 29.46
CA LEU A 129 10.18 -49.33 30.88
C LEU A 129 11.11 -50.23 31.69
N GLU A 130 11.25 -51.52 31.34
CA GLU A 130 12.27 -52.42 31.89
C GLU A 130 13.69 -51.96 31.59
N LYS A 131 13.98 -51.64 30.33
CA LYS A 131 15.30 -51.20 29.91
C LYS A 131 15.66 -49.81 30.44
N LYS A 132 14.67 -48.93 30.61
CA LYS A 132 14.86 -47.52 31.01
C LYS A 132 14.16 -47.23 32.34
N GLN A 133 14.74 -47.71 33.43
CA GLN A 133 14.17 -47.61 34.78
C GLN A 133 13.80 -46.17 35.20
N ARG A 134 14.56 -45.14 34.77
CA ARG A 134 14.25 -43.72 35.06
C ARG A 134 12.90 -43.27 34.48
N LEU A 135 12.44 -43.88 33.39
CA LEU A 135 11.15 -43.53 32.76
C LEU A 135 9.97 -44.13 33.52
N ARG A 136 10.17 -45.19 34.31
CA ARG A 136 9.11 -45.84 35.08
C ARG A 136 8.38 -44.90 36.02
N GLN A 137 9.08 -43.92 36.61
CA GLN A 137 8.47 -42.96 37.54
C GLN A 137 7.39 -42.08 36.88
N LYS A 138 7.52 -41.81 35.57
CA LYS A 138 6.63 -40.89 34.85
C LYS A 138 5.68 -41.58 33.87
N TYR A 139 6.07 -42.71 33.29
CA TYR A 139 5.39 -43.33 32.16
C TYR A 139 4.81 -44.72 32.46
N ARG A 140 4.84 -45.16 33.73
CA ARG A 140 4.21 -46.43 34.15
C ARG A 140 2.69 -46.33 33.98
N ARG A 141 2.06 -47.45 33.62
CA ARG A 141 0.60 -47.60 33.61
C ARG A 141 0.05 -47.34 35.03
N PRO A 142 -0.84 -46.35 35.21
CA PRO A 142 -1.54 -46.15 36.48
C PRO A 142 -2.43 -47.36 36.82
N ASP A 143 -2.90 -47.40 38.05
CA ASP A 143 -3.85 -48.42 38.48
C ASP A 143 -5.18 -48.27 37.72
N SER A 144 -5.80 -49.38 37.32
CA SER A 144 -7.07 -49.35 36.58
C SER A 144 -8.20 -48.67 37.35
N SER A 145 -8.16 -48.68 38.69
CA SER A 145 -9.12 -47.98 39.55
C SER A 145 -9.05 -46.45 39.46
N SER A 146 -7.96 -45.89 38.89
CA SER A 146 -7.83 -44.45 38.66
C SER A 146 -8.38 -44.01 37.29
N ASP A 147 -8.82 -44.95 36.45
CA ASP A 147 -9.56 -44.64 35.23
C ASP A 147 -11.07 -44.52 35.51
N ARG A 148 -11.52 -43.29 35.78
CA ARG A 148 -12.89 -42.98 36.19
C ARG A 148 -13.57 -42.05 35.20
N LEU A 149 -14.75 -42.46 34.72
CA LEU A 149 -15.60 -41.68 33.83
C LEU A 149 -16.89 -41.29 34.58
N TYR A 150 -17.07 -40.00 34.85
CA TYR A 150 -18.26 -39.46 35.50
C TYR A 150 -19.37 -39.16 34.49
N GLN A 151 -20.63 -39.16 34.94
CA GLN A 151 -21.75 -38.71 34.12
C GLN A 151 -21.59 -37.24 33.71
N ALA A 152 -22.04 -36.89 32.50
CA ALA A 152 -21.90 -35.52 31.97
C ALA A 152 -22.66 -34.45 32.78
N SER A 153 -23.65 -34.85 33.58
CA SER A 153 -24.39 -33.99 34.52
C SER A 153 -23.62 -33.70 35.81
N PHE A 154 -22.62 -34.51 36.15
CA PHE A 154 -21.87 -34.41 37.37
C PHE A 154 -20.63 -33.53 37.16
N THR A 155 -20.47 -32.49 37.95
CA THR A 155 -19.40 -31.50 37.78
C THR A 155 -18.46 -31.46 38.98
N HIS A 156 -17.17 -31.47 38.72
CA HIS A 156 -16.15 -31.31 39.75
C HIS A 156 -16.21 -29.90 40.36
N PRO A 157 -16.26 -29.75 41.70
CA PRO A 157 -16.26 -28.46 42.36
C PRO A 157 -14.99 -27.65 42.04
N SER A 158 -15.16 -26.36 41.70
CA SER A 158 -14.09 -25.49 41.18
C SER A 158 -12.99 -25.11 42.19
N ASN A 159 -13.21 -25.37 43.49
CA ASN A 159 -12.40 -24.84 44.60
C ASN A 159 -11.66 -25.92 45.42
N THR A 160 -11.33 -27.07 44.83
CA THR A 160 -10.63 -28.16 45.54
C THR A 160 -9.37 -28.59 44.78
N GLU A 161 -8.23 -28.64 45.48
CA GLU A 161 -6.96 -29.18 44.96
C GLU A 161 -6.84 -30.69 45.12
N ALA A 162 -7.79 -31.32 45.83
CA ALA A 162 -7.84 -32.76 46.02
C ALA A 162 -8.23 -33.48 44.71
N GLY A 163 -7.74 -34.71 44.54
CA GLY A 163 -8.05 -35.54 43.37
C GLY A 163 -9.52 -35.96 43.33
N CYS A 164 -10.02 -36.27 42.13
CA CYS A 164 -11.45 -36.59 41.92
C CYS A 164 -11.95 -37.74 42.81
N SER A 165 -11.10 -38.70 43.16
CA SER A 165 -11.47 -39.77 44.11
C SER A 165 -11.89 -39.25 45.49
N ALA A 166 -11.18 -38.25 46.02
CA ALA A 166 -11.46 -37.68 47.34
C ALA A 166 -12.64 -36.69 47.33
N THR A 167 -12.81 -35.95 46.23
CA THR A 167 -13.82 -34.88 46.13
C THR A 167 -15.15 -35.35 45.56
N CYS A 168 -15.12 -36.26 44.60
CA CYS A 168 -16.30 -36.72 43.85
C CYS A 168 -16.79 -38.11 44.29
N GLY A 169 -15.97 -38.84 45.04
CA GLY A 169 -16.29 -40.17 45.54
C GLY A 169 -16.36 -41.24 44.45
N ASP A 170 -16.79 -42.43 44.88
CA ASP A 170 -16.92 -43.67 44.09
C ASP A 170 -18.37 -44.17 44.02
N ASP A 171 -19.33 -43.25 44.15
CA ASP A 171 -20.75 -43.60 44.03
C ASP A 171 -21.05 -44.13 42.61
N PRO A 172 -21.46 -45.40 42.45
CA PRO A 172 -21.76 -46.00 41.14
C PRO A 172 -22.83 -45.25 40.36
N SER A 173 -23.70 -44.48 41.04
CA SER A 173 -24.74 -43.68 40.39
C SER A 173 -24.20 -42.46 39.64
N ASN A 174 -22.99 -42.00 39.95
CA ASN A 174 -22.33 -40.86 39.29
C ASN A 174 -21.28 -41.29 38.25
N LEU A 175 -20.95 -42.57 38.20
CA LEU A 175 -19.96 -43.15 37.29
C LEU A 175 -20.64 -43.85 36.11
N ILE A 176 -20.00 -43.81 34.96
CA ILE A 176 -20.38 -44.61 33.79
C ILE A 176 -19.59 -45.91 33.85
N LEU A 177 -20.29 -47.02 34.13
CA LEU A 177 -19.70 -48.35 34.10
C LEU A 177 -19.35 -48.71 32.66
N ARG A 178 -18.10 -49.13 32.45
CA ARG A 178 -17.58 -49.62 31.17
C ARG A 178 -17.31 -51.10 31.26
N ARG A 179 -17.49 -51.83 30.16
CA ARG A 179 -17.14 -53.24 30.11
C ARG A 179 -15.63 -53.42 30.14
N ASP A 180 -15.18 -54.48 30.79
CA ASP A 180 -13.79 -54.91 30.65
C ASP A 180 -13.53 -55.40 29.23
N ARG A 181 -12.28 -55.21 28.77
CA ARG A 181 -11.83 -55.73 27.48
C ARG A 181 -11.72 -57.24 27.54
N THR A 182 -12.15 -57.90 26.49
CA THR A 182 -11.98 -59.35 26.33
C THR A 182 -10.56 -59.68 25.90
N GLU A 183 -10.12 -60.93 26.06
CA GLU A 183 -8.80 -61.38 25.63
C GLU A 183 -8.55 -61.26 24.11
N MET A 184 -9.63 -61.13 23.32
CA MET A 184 -9.56 -60.95 21.86
C MET A 184 -9.47 -59.48 21.44
N GLU A 185 -9.52 -58.54 22.39
CA GLU A 185 -9.45 -57.11 22.12
C GLU A 185 -8.09 -56.53 22.47
N ASP A 186 -7.57 -55.70 21.57
CA ASP A 186 -6.32 -55.00 21.77
C ASP A 186 -6.39 -54.02 22.96
N ASN A 187 -5.31 -53.98 23.74
CA ASN A 187 -5.13 -53.06 24.86
C ASN A 187 -3.76 -52.39 24.75
N PRO A 188 -3.65 -51.06 24.56
CA PRO A 188 -4.74 -50.07 24.38
C PRO A 188 -5.57 -50.26 23.09
N ALA A 189 -6.76 -49.64 22.97
CA ALA A 189 -7.50 -49.65 21.70
C ALA A 189 -7.08 -48.47 20.81
N ILE A 190 -7.22 -48.63 19.48
CA ILE A 190 -6.88 -47.59 18.51
C ILE A 190 -8.12 -47.15 17.74
N HIS A 191 -8.40 -45.85 17.81
CA HIS A 191 -9.55 -45.21 17.19
C HIS A 191 -9.10 -44.32 16.03
N TYR A 192 -9.71 -44.46 14.86
CA TYR A 192 -9.36 -43.69 13.66
C TYR A 192 -10.49 -42.75 13.29
N GLY A 193 -10.26 -41.43 13.24
CA GLY A 193 -11.31 -40.48 12.86
C GLY A 193 -10.94 -39.03 13.10
N THR A 194 -11.94 -38.16 13.22
CA THR A 194 -11.75 -36.70 13.32
C THR A 194 -11.29 -36.30 14.73
N ILE A 195 -10.22 -35.50 14.79
CA ILE A 195 -9.72 -34.91 16.03
C ILE A 195 -10.06 -33.42 16.04
N ALA A 196 -10.71 -32.93 17.09
CA ALA A 196 -11.01 -31.52 17.25
C ALA A 196 -9.82 -30.77 17.85
N SER A 197 -9.57 -29.56 17.35
CA SER A 197 -8.43 -28.73 17.71
C SER A 197 -8.85 -27.29 17.97
N ALA A 198 -8.35 -26.65 19.02
CA ALA A 198 -8.55 -25.22 19.26
C ALA A 198 -7.56 -24.64 20.28
N ASN A 199 -7.43 -23.32 20.31
CA ASN A 199 -6.66 -22.65 21.36
C ASN A 199 -7.36 -22.65 22.73
N GLN A 200 -8.65 -23.05 22.79
CA GLN A 200 -9.46 -23.04 24.00
C GLN A 200 -9.68 -24.45 24.57
N LEU A 201 -9.37 -24.64 25.85
CA LEU A 201 -9.58 -25.91 26.56
C LEU A 201 -11.08 -26.18 26.84
N ILE A 202 -11.60 -27.35 26.43
CA ILE A 202 -12.97 -27.78 26.76
C ILE A 202 -13.00 -28.48 28.11
N LYS A 203 -13.69 -27.91 29.11
CA LYS A 203 -13.91 -28.49 30.45
C LYS A 203 -15.40 -28.74 30.74
N ASP A 204 -16.22 -28.90 29.71
CA ASP A 204 -17.66 -29.00 29.81
C ASP A 204 -18.13 -30.26 29.08
N ALA A 205 -18.57 -31.26 29.86
CA ALA A 205 -19.00 -32.55 29.34
C ALA A 205 -20.22 -32.45 28.42
N LYS A 206 -21.15 -31.52 28.69
CA LYS A 206 -22.34 -31.33 27.84
C LYS A 206 -21.96 -30.72 26.51
N LYS A 207 -21.11 -29.68 26.53
CA LYS A 207 -20.61 -29.05 25.30
C LYS A 207 -19.76 -30.02 24.47
N ARG A 208 -18.93 -30.84 25.13
CA ARG A 208 -18.17 -31.93 24.53
C ARG A 208 -19.10 -32.90 23.79
N ASP A 209 -20.12 -33.42 24.47
CA ASP A 209 -21.05 -34.41 23.90
C ASP A 209 -21.82 -33.86 22.70
N THR A 210 -22.27 -32.59 22.78
CA THR A 210 -22.92 -31.91 21.64
C THR A 210 -21.99 -31.81 20.44
N LEU A 211 -20.78 -31.28 20.63
CA LEU A 211 -19.80 -31.13 19.54
C LEU A 211 -19.42 -32.48 18.93
N ALA A 212 -19.23 -33.49 19.77
CA ALA A 212 -18.86 -34.82 19.32
C ALA A 212 -19.94 -35.47 18.46
N LYS A 213 -21.21 -35.33 18.86
CA LYS A 213 -22.35 -35.84 18.10
C LYS A 213 -22.58 -35.08 16.80
N GLU A 214 -22.49 -33.75 16.81
CA GLU A 214 -22.74 -32.92 15.64
C GLU A 214 -21.64 -33.05 14.58
N MET A 215 -20.39 -33.15 15.01
CA MET A 215 -19.22 -33.06 14.12
C MET A 215 -18.51 -34.39 13.90
N ASP A 216 -18.93 -35.47 14.56
CA ASP A 216 -18.30 -36.80 14.53
C ASP A 216 -16.83 -36.75 14.99
N ILE A 217 -16.61 -36.17 16.17
CA ILE A 217 -15.28 -35.97 16.78
C ILE A 217 -14.99 -37.12 17.75
N LEU A 218 -13.75 -37.63 17.73
CA LEU A 218 -13.27 -38.67 18.64
C LEU A 218 -12.56 -38.10 19.88
N CYS A 219 -11.72 -37.07 19.71
CA CYS A 219 -11.04 -36.41 20.83
C CYS A 219 -10.74 -34.93 20.53
N PHE A 220 -10.37 -34.19 21.58
CA PHE A 220 -10.00 -32.78 21.58
C PHE A 220 -8.52 -32.61 21.94
N GLU A 221 -7.83 -31.78 21.17
CA GLU A 221 -6.46 -31.34 21.40
C GLU A 221 -6.33 -29.82 21.16
N MET A 222 -5.16 -29.22 21.40
CA MET A 222 -5.03 -27.76 21.50
C MET A 222 -4.07 -27.06 20.51
N GLU A 223 -3.40 -27.77 19.61
CA GLU A 223 -2.26 -27.20 18.87
C GLU A 223 -2.24 -27.50 17.37
N ALA A 224 -2.91 -28.56 16.89
CA ALA A 224 -2.82 -29.01 15.50
C ALA A 224 -3.40 -27.99 14.49
N ALA A 225 -4.54 -27.36 14.77
CA ALA A 225 -5.20 -26.45 13.82
C ALA A 225 -4.31 -25.24 13.43
N GLY A 226 -3.47 -24.76 14.35
CA GLY A 226 -2.55 -23.65 14.07
C GLY A 226 -1.44 -24.00 13.08
N LEU A 227 -1.08 -25.28 13.00
CA LEU A 227 0.02 -25.78 12.18
C LEU A 227 -0.47 -26.35 10.84
N MET A 228 -1.68 -26.91 10.79
CA MET A 228 -2.15 -27.74 9.67
C MET A 228 -2.29 -27.00 8.34
N ASN A 229 -2.51 -25.68 8.37
CA ASN A 229 -2.56 -24.85 7.16
C ASN A 229 -1.19 -24.49 6.58
N HIS A 230 -0.12 -24.67 7.37
CA HIS A 230 1.24 -24.34 6.96
C HIS A 230 2.02 -25.58 6.49
N PHE A 231 1.71 -26.76 7.01
CA PHE A 231 2.33 -28.01 6.58
C PHE A 231 1.44 -29.24 6.84
N PRO A 232 1.46 -30.24 5.95
CA PRO A 232 0.65 -31.46 6.11
C PRO A 232 1.31 -32.43 7.10
N PHE A 233 0.57 -32.85 8.13
CA PHE A 233 1.04 -33.82 9.14
C PHE A 233 -0.08 -34.75 9.59
N LEU A 234 0.30 -35.82 10.31
CA LEU A 234 -0.64 -36.72 10.97
C LEU A 234 -0.66 -36.46 12.48
N VAL A 235 -1.85 -36.42 13.06
CA VAL A 235 -2.04 -36.30 14.51
C VAL A 235 -2.25 -37.69 15.11
N ILE A 236 -1.44 -38.05 16.11
CA ILE A 236 -1.59 -39.25 16.93
C ILE A 236 -1.65 -38.81 18.39
N ARG A 237 -2.72 -39.20 19.08
CA ARG A 237 -2.96 -38.81 20.47
C ARG A 237 -3.18 -40.03 21.35
N GLY A 238 -2.62 -40.00 22.54
CA GLY A 238 -3.02 -40.90 23.62
C GLY A 238 -4.07 -40.23 24.49
N ILE A 239 -5.08 -40.98 24.91
CA ILE A 239 -6.15 -40.48 25.77
C ILE A 239 -5.71 -40.52 27.23
N CYS A 240 -5.78 -39.37 27.90
CA CYS A 240 -5.44 -39.23 29.32
C CYS A 240 -6.57 -38.66 30.19
N ASP A 241 -7.59 -38.05 29.59
CA ASP A 241 -8.77 -37.54 30.28
C ASP A 241 -10.00 -37.45 29.33
N TYR A 242 -11.13 -36.97 29.87
CA TYR A 242 -12.45 -37.08 29.22
C TYR A 242 -13.07 -35.75 28.78
N SER A 243 -12.33 -34.63 28.72
CA SER A 243 -12.86 -33.31 28.31
C SER A 243 -13.96 -32.74 29.20
N ASP A 244 -14.02 -33.20 30.44
CA ASP A 244 -14.97 -32.74 31.43
C ASP A 244 -14.25 -31.90 32.51
N SER A 245 -14.94 -31.69 33.62
CA SER A 245 -14.41 -31.00 34.78
C SER A 245 -13.39 -31.84 35.58
N HIS A 246 -13.27 -33.15 35.34
CA HIS A 246 -12.49 -34.11 36.14
C HIS A 246 -11.11 -34.38 35.50
N LYS A 247 -10.15 -33.50 35.78
CA LYS A 247 -8.78 -33.64 35.24
C LYS A 247 -8.08 -34.88 35.82
N ASN A 248 -7.56 -35.74 34.95
CA ASN A 248 -6.69 -36.85 35.35
C ASN A 248 -5.25 -36.65 34.85
N LYS A 249 -4.34 -36.28 35.77
CA LYS A 249 -2.92 -36.05 35.44
C LYS A 249 -2.08 -37.32 35.47
N GLU A 250 -2.56 -38.39 36.11
CA GLU A 250 -1.79 -39.62 36.30
C GLU A 250 -1.59 -40.40 35.00
N TRP A 251 -2.59 -40.38 34.11
CA TRP A 251 -2.57 -41.11 32.85
C TRP A 251 -1.79 -40.42 31.72
N GLN A 252 -1.44 -39.14 31.87
CA GLN A 252 -0.75 -38.36 30.83
C GLN A 252 0.56 -39.00 30.39
N GLY A 253 1.34 -39.52 31.34
CA GLY A 253 2.60 -40.20 31.04
C GLY A 253 2.37 -41.47 30.22
N TYR A 254 1.52 -42.38 30.68
CA TYR A 254 1.28 -43.64 29.98
C TYR A 254 0.64 -43.43 28.60
N ALA A 255 -0.36 -42.54 28.49
CA ALA A 255 -1.01 -42.18 27.24
C ALA A 255 -0.01 -41.65 26.18
N ALA A 256 0.95 -40.83 26.61
CA ALA A 256 2.05 -40.38 25.75
C ALA A 256 2.88 -41.53 25.19
N MET A 257 3.19 -42.49 26.05
CA MET A 257 4.02 -43.64 25.69
C MET A 257 3.25 -44.58 24.74
N ALA A 258 1.94 -44.74 24.94
CA ALA A 258 1.06 -45.46 24.02
C ALA A 258 1.06 -44.82 22.62
N ALA A 259 0.80 -43.50 22.55
CA ALA A 259 0.87 -42.77 21.30
C ALA A 259 2.24 -42.87 20.60
N ALA A 260 3.33 -42.82 21.38
CA ALA A 260 4.69 -42.96 20.86
C ALA A 260 4.99 -44.38 20.34
N ALA A 261 4.46 -45.41 21.00
CA ALA A 261 4.61 -46.80 20.56
C ALA A 261 3.87 -47.03 19.23
N TYR A 262 2.64 -46.53 19.10
CA TYR A 262 1.92 -46.55 17.83
C TYR A 262 2.67 -45.76 16.74
N ALA A 263 3.17 -44.58 17.06
CA ALA A 263 3.94 -43.76 16.13
C ALA A 263 5.19 -44.48 15.62
N LYS A 264 5.89 -45.22 16.49
CA LYS A 264 7.03 -46.05 16.11
C LYS A 264 6.63 -47.12 15.10
N ASP A 265 5.56 -47.86 15.38
CA ASP A 265 5.07 -48.91 14.48
C ASP A 265 4.66 -48.33 13.12
N LEU A 266 4.01 -47.17 13.12
CA LEU A 266 3.66 -46.44 11.89
C LEU A 266 4.90 -46.03 11.09
N LEU A 267 5.93 -45.48 11.74
CA LEU A 267 7.18 -45.09 11.08
C LEU A 267 7.90 -46.29 10.48
N CYS A 268 7.85 -47.46 11.12
CA CYS A 268 8.41 -48.70 10.58
C CYS A 268 7.72 -49.21 9.30
N ARG A 269 6.52 -48.71 8.98
CA ARG A 269 5.81 -49.01 7.71
C ARG A 269 6.21 -48.09 6.55
N ILE A 270 6.93 -47.01 6.84
CA ILE A 270 7.30 -46.01 5.83
C ILE A 270 8.71 -46.29 5.33
N LEU A 271 8.83 -46.55 4.02
CA LEU A 271 10.13 -46.72 3.38
C LEU A 271 10.89 -45.38 3.33
N PRO A 272 12.20 -45.35 3.67
CA PRO A 272 13.00 -44.12 3.60
C PRO A 272 12.94 -43.41 2.25
N THR A 273 12.93 -44.16 1.14
CA THR A 273 12.84 -43.61 -0.23
C THR A 273 11.54 -42.86 -0.51
N ARG A 274 10.43 -43.22 0.16
CA ARG A 274 9.15 -42.50 0.05
C ARG A 274 9.17 -41.18 0.83
N VAL A 275 10.02 -41.07 1.85
CA VAL A 275 10.22 -39.83 2.61
C VAL A 275 11.07 -38.84 1.82
N GLU A 276 12.09 -39.32 1.11
CA GLU A 276 12.95 -38.49 0.26
C GLU A 276 12.22 -37.84 -0.92
N ALA A 277 11.13 -38.47 -1.39
CA ALA A 277 10.28 -37.95 -2.46
C ALA A 277 9.30 -36.84 -2.00
N GLU A 278 9.12 -36.64 -0.69
CA GLU A 278 8.27 -35.58 -0.15
C GLU A 278 8.99 -34.22 -0.15
N LYS A 279 8.24 -33.14 -0.37
CA LYS A 279 8.80 -31.78 -0.38
C LYS A 279 9.37 -31.41 0.99
N LYS A 280 10.56 -30.80 1.02
CA LYS A 280 11.15 -30.31 2.28
C LYS A 280 10.43 -29.05 2.75
N ILE A 281 10.27 -28.91 4.06
CA ILE A 281 9.72 -27.70 4.70
C ILE A 281 10.55 -26.46 4.36
N SER A 282 11.88 -26.58 4.20
CA SER A 282 12.75 -25.49 3.77
C SER A 282 12.32 -24.88 2.44
N ASP A 283 11.88 -25.73 1.50
CA ASP A 283 11.55 -25.32 0.15
C ASP A 283 10.21 -24.58 0.15
N ILE A 284 9.25 -25.05 0.97
CA ILE A 284 7.97 -24.39 1.19
C ILE A 284 8.17 -23.02 1.84
N LEU A 285 8.98 -22.94 2.91
CA LEU A 285 9.28 -21.68 3.58
C LEU A 285 9.96 -20.66 2.64
N SER A 286 10.90 -21.13 1.81
CA SER A 286 11.58 -20.26 0.85
C SER A 286 10.64 -19.68 -0.22
N SER A 287 9.62 -20.44 -0.65
CA SER A 287 8.61 -19.93 -1.58
C SER A 287 7.74 -18.85 -0.96
N VAL A 288 7.33 -19.03 0.31
CA VAL A 288 6.54 -18.04 1.05
C VAL A 288 7.34 -16.75 1.28
N GLU A 289 8.62 -16.85 1.60
CA GLU A 289 9.49 -15.67 1.74
C GLU A 289 9.63 -14.90 0.43
N LYS A 290 9.73 -15.61 -0.70
CA LYS A 290 9.78 -15.02 -2.04
C LYS A 290 8.48 -14.31 -2.39
N ASP A 291 7.33 -14.95 -2.16
CA ASP A 291 6.01 -14.39 -2.43
C ASP A 291 5.75 -13.13 -1.56
N ILE A 292 6.19 -13.14 -0.30
CA ILE A 292 6.14 -11.97 0.59
C ILE A 292 7.05 -10.84 0.08
N GLY A 293 8.24 -11.19 -0.43
CA GLY A 293 9.17 -10.24 -1.04
C GLY A 293 8.57 -9.54 -2.27
N GLU A 294 8.00 -10.32 -3.19
CA GLU A 294 7.33 -9.81 -4.39
C GLU A 294 6.13 -8.92 -4.02
N MET A 295 5.29 -9.36 -3.08
CA MET A 295 4.17 -8.57 -2.60
C MET A 295 4.61 -7.21 -2.04
N ARG A 296 5.68 -7.15 -1.24
CA ARG A 296 6.18 -5.87 -0.67
C ARG A 296 6.59 -4.86 -1.74
N VAL A 297 7.20 -5.31 -2.83
CA VAL A 297 7.57 -4.45 -3.95
C VAL A 297 6.32 -3.88 -4.62
N THR A 298 5.32 -4.72 -4.92
CA THR A 298 4.06 -4.28 -5.52
C THR A 298 3.30 -3.32 -4.60
N THR A 299 3.31 -3.53 -3.28
CA THR A 299 2.69 -2.61 -2.32
C THR A 299 3.39 -1.25 -2.28
N GLN A 300 4.72 -1.21 -2.46
CA GLN A 300 5.47 0.04 -2.51
C GLN A 300 5.16 0.82 -3.79
N GLU A 301 5.21 0.15 -4.95
CA GLU A 301 4.87 0.75 -6.26
C GLU A 301 3.44 1.31 -6.28
N THR A 302 2.48 0.56 -5.74
CA THR A 302 1.09 1.03 -5.63
C THR A 302 0.95 2.20 -4.66
N THR A 303 1.70 2.22 -3.56
CA THR A 303 1.69 3.35 -2.61
C THR A 303 2.23 4.63 -3.27
N ASP A 304 3.31 4.52 -4.05
CA ASP A 304 3.90 5.67 -4.73
C ASP A 304 3.01 6.15 -5.89
N ALA A 305 2.37 5.24 -6.62
CA ALA A 305 1.34 5.59 -7.61
C ALA A 305 0.15 6.33 -6.96
N VAL A 306 -0.33 5.87 -5.80
CA VAL A 306 -1.42 6.54 -5.06
C VAL A 306 -1.01 7.95 -4.61
N LYS A 307 0.21 8.15 -4.11
CA LYS A 307 0.71 9.49 -3.71
C LYS A 307 0.79 10.45 -4.89
N ASN A 308 1.26 9.98 -6.04
CA ASN A 308 1.35 10.79 -7.26
C ASN A 308 -0.05 11.21 -7.72
N LEU A 309 -0.99 10.26 -7.78
CA LEU A 309 -2.39 10.54 -8.12
C LEU A 309 -3.03 11.55 -7.16
N GLN A 310 -2.77 11.45 -5.85
CA GLN A 310 -3.29 12.41 -4.88
C GLN A 310 -2.72 13.82 -5.08
N SER A 311 -1.44 13.91 -5.46
CA SER A 311 -0.77 15.19 -5.72
C SER A 311 -1.28 15.83 -7.01
N GLU A 312 -1.52 15.05 -8.07
CA GLU A 312 -2.14 15.51 -9.32
C GLU A 312 -3.58 16.00 -9.09
N GLN A 313 -4.40 15.21 -8.39
CA GLN A 313 -5.76 15.61 -8.02
C GLN A 313 -5.78 16.89 -7.17
N ARG A 314 -4.78 17.08 -6.31
CA ARG A 314 -4.65 18.31 -5.51
C ARG A 314 -4.28 19.51 -6.38
N ARG A 315 -3.40 19.33 -7.37
CA ARG A 315 -3.06 20.35 -8.38
C ARG A 315 -4.28 20.79 -9.18
N GLU A 316 -5.02 19.84 -9.75
CA GLU A 316 -6.23 20.14 -10.52
C GLU A 316 -7.27 20.90 -9.67
N LYS A 317 -7.43 20.54 -8.39
CA LYS A 317 -8.33 21.25 -7.47
C LYS A 317 -7.91 22.70 -7.25
N ILE A 318 -6.62 22.94 -7.04
CA ILE A 318 -6.07 24.30 -6.84
C ILE A 318 -6.23 25.13 -8.11
N GLU A 319 -5.94 24.55 -9.27
CA GLU A 319 -6.09 25.23 -10.56
C GLU A 319 -7.55 25.58 -10.84
N CYS A 320 -8.48 24.63 -10.65
CA CYS A 320 -9.92 24.89 -10.75
C CYS A 320 -10.39 25.98 -9.78
N TRP A 321 -9.87 25.97 -8.55
CA TRP A 321 -10.22 26.97 -7.54
C TRP A 321 -9.72 28.36 -7.89
N LEU A 322 -8.47 28.48 -8.34
CA LEU A 322 -7.88 29.75 -8.74
C LEU A 322 -8.58 30.31 -9.98
N SER A 323 -9.08 29.42 -10.85
CA SER A 323 -9.81 29.74 -12.08
C SER A 323 -9.05 30.75 -12.96
N PRO A 324 -7.78 30.47 -13.33
CA PRO A 324 -6.97 31.38 -14.11
C PRO A 324 -7.51 31.54 -15.53
N SER A 325 -7.40 32.74 -16.09
CA SER A 325 -7.65 32.95 -17.52
C SER A 325 -6.46 32.46 -18.33
N ASP A 326 -6.71 31.72 -19.40
CA ASP A 326 -5.68 31.11 -20.24
C ASP A 326 -5.08 32.11 -21.24
N PRO A 327 -3.80 32.49 -21.11
CA PRO A 327 -3.14 33.39 -22.04
C PRO A 327 -2.59 32.67 -23.28
N SER A 328 -2.54 31.33 -23.28
CA SER A 328 -1.94 30.54 -24.36
C SER A 328 -2.73 30.64 -25.67
N MET A 329 -4.05 30.77 -25.60
CA MET A 329 -4.89 31.01 -26.79
C MET A 329 -4.49 32.31 -27.50
N ASN A 330 -4.29 33.41 -26.78
CA ASN A 330 -3.87 34.69 -27.36
C ASN A 330 -2.46 34.58 -27.95
N TYR A 331 -1.53 33.94 -27.21
CA TYR A 331 -0.17 33.68 -27.67
C TYR A 331 -0.15 32.87 -28.97
N ASN A 332 -0.84 31.74 -29.02
CA ASN A 332 -0.88 30.86 -30.19
C ASN A 332 -1.52 31.54 -31.40
N ASN A 333 -2.62 32.28 -31.19
CA ASN A 333 -3.27 33.05 -32.25
C ASN A 333 -2.37 34.16 -32.80
N ALA A 334 -1.63 34.86 -31.93
CA ALA A 334 -0.69 35.90 -32.34
C ALA A 334 0.49 35.30 -33.11
N LEU A 335 1.04 34.18 -32.63
CA LEU A 335 2.15 33.48 -33.28
C LEU A 335 1.76 32.92 -34.65
N GLN A 336 0.53 32.41 -34.80
CA GLN A 336 0.01 31.93 -36.09
C GLN A 336 -0.17 33.06 -37.11
N LYS A 337 -0.56 34.25 -36.64
CA LYS A 337 -0.73 35.44 -37.50
C LYS A 337 0.59 36.13 -37.83
N ARG A 338 1.64 35.89 -37.05
CA ARG A 338 2.96 36.47 -37.23
C ARG A 338 3.55 36.04 -38.58
N HIS A 339 4.08 37.01 -39.33
CA HIS A 339 4.88 36.73 -40.51
C HIS A 339 6.34 36.46 -40.10
N GLU A 340 7.00 35.55 -40.81
CA GLU A 340 8.35 35.11 -40.49
C GLU A 340 9.34 36.27 -40.59
N GLY A 341 10.13 36.49 -39.53
CA GLY A 341 11.04 37.63 -39.43
C GLY A 341 10.43 38.91 -38.87
N SER A 342 9.10 39.02 -38.71
CA SER A 342 8.49 40.21 -38.10
C SER A 342 8.94 40.38 -36.64
N GLY A 343 9.24 41.61 -36.25
CA GLY A 343 9.71 41.99 -34.92
C GLY A 343 11.21 41.81 -34.68
N LEU A 344 11.99 41.31 -35.64
CA LEU A 344 13.45 41.15 -35.49
C LEU A 344 14.15 42.49 -35.22
N TRP A 345 13.69 43.57 -35.87
CA TRP A 345 14.22 44.92 -35.65
C TRP A 345 14.21 45.33 -34.17
N PHE A 346 13.25 44.84 -33.39
CA PHE A 346 13.15 45.10 -31.96
C PHE A 346 13.95 44.09 -31.14
N LEU A 347 13.88 42.79 -31.48
CA LEU A 347 14.63 41.74 -30.78
C LEU A 347 16.16 41.93 -30.88
N GLU A 348 16.63 42.58 -31.94
CA GLU A 348 18.03 42.94 -32.17
C GLU A 348 18.37 44.36 -31.70
N SER A 349 17.42 45.08 -31.09
CA SER A 349 17.63 46.46 -30.65
C SER A 349 18.38 46.57 -29.33
N ASP A 350 19.10 47.68 -29.17
CA ASP A 350 19.77 48.03 -27.90
C ASP A 350 18.77 48.17 -26.75
N ALA A 351 17.56 48.66 -27.01
CA ALA A 351 16.53 48.80 -25.98
C ALA A 351 16.15 47.44 -25.37
N PHE A 352 15.93 46.43 -26.23
CA PHE A 352 15.62 45.08 -25.77
C PHE A 352 16.82 44.42 -25.08
N ALA A 353 18.04 44.61 -25.59
CA ALA A 353 19.26 44.11 -24.97
C ALA A 353 19.51 44.73 -23.58
N LYS A 354 19.37 46.06 -23.45
CA LYS A 354 19.48 46.79 -22.17
C LYS A 354 18.44 46.31 -21.17
N TRP A 355 17.17 46.19 -21.58
CA TRP A 355 16.11 45.66 -20.74
C TRP A 355 16.42 44.26 -20.24
N LYS A 356 16.99 43.39 -21.10
CA LYS A 356 17.37 42.05 -20.68
C LYS A 356 18.51 42.00 -19.65
N MET A 357 19.38 43.01 -19.63
CA MET A 357 20.56 43.04 -18.77
C MET A 357 20.36 43.80 -17.45
N ARG A 358 19.51 44.83 -17.45
CA ARG A 358 19.32 45.70 -16.30
C ARG A 358 18.49 44.98 -15.23
N ARG A 359 19.01 44.93 -14.00
CA ARG A 359 18.25 44.43 -12.84
C ARG A 359 17.00 45.28 -12.65
N ASN A 360 15.86 44.63 -12.39
CA ASN A 360 14.58 45.27 -12.12
C ASN A 360 14.18 46.28 -13.22
N SER A 361 14.15 45.80 -14.47
CA SER A 361 13.95 46.62 -15.66
C SER A 361 12.48 46.72 -16.07
N PHE A 362 12.09 47.89 -16.56
CA PHE A 362 10.80 48.14 -17.17
C PHE A 362 10.97 48.56 -18.63
N LEU A 363 10.07 48.11 -19.51
CA LEU A 363 10.05 48.54 -20.92
C LEU A 363 8.61 48.66 -21.42
N TRP A 364 8.27 49.81 -22.01
CA TRP A 364 6.94 50.08 -22.54
C TRP A 364 6.95 50.24 -24.06
N LEU A 365 6.28 49.31 -24.75
CA LEU A 365 6.07 49.38 -26.20
C LEU A 365 4.69 50.01 -26.48
N ASN A 366 4.68 51.22 -27.02
CA ASN A 366 3.42 51.93 -27.27
C ASN A 366 3.17 52.17 -28.76
N GLY A 367 1.92 52.08 -29.20
CA GLY A 367 1.60 52.31 -30.61
C GLY A 367 0.11 52.34 -30.89
N ILE A 368 -0.24 52.79 -32.11
CA ILE A 368 -1.63 52.87 -32.58
C ILE A 368 -2.29 51.48 -32.65
N PRO A 369 -3.63 51.39 -32.66
CA PRO A 369 -4.31 50.13 -32.97
C PRO A 369 -3.81 49.55 -34.30
N GLY A 370 -3.66 48.23 -34.38
CA GLY A 370 -3.25 47.55 -35.62
C GLY A 370 -1.74 47.52 -35.92
N CYS A 371 -0.89 48.30 -35.23
CA CYS A 371 0.55 48.33 -35.52
C CYS A 371 1.37 47.08 -35.14
N GLY A 372 0.70 45.98 -34.77
CA GLY A 372 1.35 44.70 -34.49
C GLY A 372 1.87 44.50 -33.07
N LYS A 373 1.47 45.31 -32.07
CA LYS A 373 1.84 45.14 -30.64
C LYS A 373 1.74 43.68 -30.15
N THR A 374 0.57 43.06 -30.30
CA THR A 374 0.32 41.67 -29.89
C THR A 374 1.18 40.65 -30.65
N ILE A 375 1.45 40.91 -31.94
CA ILE A 375 2.35 40.08 -32.76
C ILE A 375 3.78 40.19 -32.21
N LEU A 376 4.22 41.41 -31.87
CA LEU A 376 5.52 41.67 -31.27
C LEU A 376 5.64 41.03 -29.89
N SER A 377 4.61 41.10 -29.04
CA SER A 377 4.57 40.41 -27.74
C SER A 377 4.76 38.90 -27.90
N SER A 378 4.11 38.28 -28.88
CA SER A 378 4.30 36.84 -29.17
C SER A 378 5.72 36.53 -29.64
N ALA A 379 6.36 37.44 -30.39
CA ALA A 379 7.74 37.31 -30.83
C ALA A 379 8.72 37.37 -29.65
N ILE A 380 8.50 38.32 -28.74
CA ILE A 380 9.28 38.50 -27.51
C ILE A 380 9.13 37.27 -26.61
N ILE A 381 7.90 36.82 -26.35
CA ILE A 381 7.66 35.63 -25.52
C ILE A 381 8.34 34.40 -26.13
N LYS A 382 8.29 34.23 -27.45
CA LYS A 382 8.99 33.13 -28.15
C LYS A 382 10.52 33.23 -28.00
N ASP A 383 11.09 34.43 -28.15
CA ASP A 383 12.55 34.66 -27.98
C ASP A 383 13.00 34.38 -26.54
N LEU A 384 12.27 34.90 -25.56
CA LEU A 384 12.54 34.69 -24.15
C LEU A 384 12.39 33.21 -23.77
N ASN A 385 11.37 32.51 -24.27
CA ASN A 385 11.19 31.09 -23.98
C ASN A 385 12.31 30.21 -24.58
N ASN A 386 12.96 30.67 -25.66
CA ASN A 386 14.13 29.99 -26.25
C ASN A 386 15.44 30.34 -25.52
N THR A 387 15.53 31.55 -24.96
CA THR A 387 16.76 32.07 -24.32
C THR A 387 16.83 31.74 -22.83
N LEU A 388 15.69 31.73 -22.14
CA LEU A 388 15.58 31.46 -20.71
C LEU A 388 15.43 29.97 -20.45
N SER A 389 16.44 29.34 -19.85
CA SER A 389 16.42 27.90 -19.55
C SER A 389 15.79 27.55 -18.20
N SER A 390 15.93 28.42 -17.20
CA SER A 390 15.57 28.12 -15.80
C SER A 390 14.75 29.21 -15.11
N GLN A 391 14.66 30.40 -15.68
CA GLN A 391 13.94 31.53 -15.11
C GLN A 391 12.43 31.43 -15.39
N PRO A 392 11.58 31.92 -14.46
CA PRO A 392 10.16 32.07 -14.70
C PRO A 392 9.91 33.18 -15.74
N LEU A 393 9.21 32.80 -16.80
CA LEU A 393 8.64 33.70 -17.80
C LEU A 393 7.13 33.59 -17.65
N LEU A 394 6.51 34.71 -17.28
CA LEU A 394 5.08 34.84 -17.10
C LEU A 394 4.55 35.80 -18.18
N TYR A 395 3.36 35.53 -18.68
CA TYR A 395 2.74 36.44 -19.64
C TYR A 395 1.23 36.47 -19.50
N PHE A 396 0.65 37.60 -19.88
CA PHE A 396 -0.79 37.80 -19.91
C PHE A 396 -1.17 38.71 -21.07
N TYR A 397 -2.31 38.41 -21.70
CA TYR A 397 -2.89 39.22 -22.75
C TYR A 397 -4.19 39.80 -22.22
N PHE A 398 -4.25 41.12 -22.07
CA PHE A 398 -5.53 41.79 -21.94
C PHE A 398 -6.25 41.72 -23.29
N ASP A 399 -7.55 41.44 -23.26
CA ASP A 399 -8.33 41.24 -24.48
C ASP A 399 -9.71 41.88 -24.33
N PHE A 400 -9.99 42.90 -25.13
CA PHE A 400 -11.25 43.65 -25.16
C PHE A 400 -12.47 42.76 -25.47
N ASN A 401 -12.27 41.62 -26.14
CA ASN A 401 -13.34 40.68 -26.47
C ASN A 401 -13.58 39.62 -25.39
N ASP A 402 -12.65 39.46 -24.44
CA ASP A 402 -12.74 38.46 -23.37
C ASP A 402 -12.85 39.16 -22.00
N SER A 403 -14.07 39.19 -21.44
CA SER A 403 -14.31 39.82 -20.14
C SER A 403 -13.52 39.16 -19.00
N ALA A 404 -13.14 37.89 -19.16
CA ALA A 404 -12.28 37.22 -18.19
C ALA A 404 -10.85 37.77 -18.22
N LYS A 405 -10.44 38.52 -19.25
CA LYS A 405 -9.07 39.05 -19.41
C LYS A 405 -8.97 40.57 -19.32
N GLN A 406 -9.88 41.22 -18.60
CA GLN A 406 -9.97 42.68 -18.56
C GLN A 406 -9.72 43.29 -17.17
N THR A 407 -9.21 42.52 -16.22
CA THR A 407 -9.02 42.99 -14.83
C THR A 407 -7.66 42.59 -14.27
N LEU A 408 -7.20 43.36 -13.27
CA LEU A 408 -6.03 43.04 -12.45
C LEU A 408 -6.18 41.67 -11.78
N GLU A 409 -7.37 41.37 -11.27
CA GLU A 409 -7.66 40.11 -10.59
C GLU A 409 -7.44 38.90 -11.51
N SER A 410 -7.97 38.97 -12.73
CA SER A 410 -7.80 37.93 -13.75
C SER A 410 -6.35 37.71 -14.13
N MET A 411 -5.61 38.81 -14.32
CA MET A 411 -4.18 38.76 -14.62
C MET A 411 -3.42 38.08 -13.48
N LEU A 412 -3.64 38.50 -12.22
CA LEU A 412 -2.99 37.91 -11.05
C LEU A 412 -3.26 36.41 -10.94
N ARG A 413 -4.52 35.96 -11.11
CA ARG A 413 -4.87 34.54 -11.11
C ARG A 413 -4.07 33.77 -12.17
N SER A 414 -3.95 34.32 -13.38
CA SER A 414 -3.19 33.72 -14.48
C SER A 414 -1.68 33.67 -14.20
N LEU A 415 -1.10 34.75 -13.69
CA LEU A 415 0.34 34.80 -13.37
C LEU A 415 0.70 33.89 -12.18
N ILE A 416 -0.16 33.84 -11.15
CA ILE A 416 -0.01 32.91 -10.01
C ILE A 416 -0.07 31.47 -10.49
N ALA A 417 -0.95 31.13 -11.45
CA ALA A 417 -1.03 29.76 -11.97
C ALA A 417 0.24 29.35 -12.74
N GLN A 418 0.91 30.28 -13.41
CA GLN A 418 2.11 30.01 -14.23
C GLN A 418 3.38 29.77 -13.39
N LEU A 419 3.42 30.25 -12.15
CA LEU A 419 4.65 30.31 -11.34
C LEU A 419 5.03 29.00 -10.59
N PRO A 420 4.09 28.23 -9.98
CA PRO A 420 4.39 27.00 -9.23
C PRO A 420 5.01 25.89 -10.07
N TYR A 421 4.71 25.84 -11.37
CA TYR A 421 5.20 24.80 -12.27
C TYR A 421 6.73 24.73 -12.35
N LYS A 422 7.43 25.81 -11.99
CA LYS A 422 8.89 25.91 -12.07
C LYS A 422 9.61 25.84 -10.71
N PHE A 423 8.90 25.98 -9.58
CA PHE A 423 9.54 26.10 -8.25
C PHE A 423 8.72 25.42 -7.13
N GLU A 424 9.34 24.46 -6.42
CA GLU A 424 8.68 23.66 -5.36
C GLU A 424 8.20 24.51 -4.18
N GLU A 425 8.95 25.53 -3.77
CA GLU A 425 8.54 26.43 -2.69
C GLU A 425 7.31 27.27 -3.05
N ASN A 426 7.17 27.68 -4.31
CA ASN A 426 5.99 28.39 -4.80
C ASN A 426 4.75 27.48 -4.79
N TRP A 427 4.93 26.18 -5.06
CA TRP A 427 3.86 25.21 -4.89
C TRP A 427 3.42 25.06 -3.44
N LYS A 428 4.36 24.98 -2.48
CA LYS A 428 4.02 24.91 -1.03
C LYS A 428 3.25 26.15 -0.57
N GLN A 429 3.66 27.33 -1.02
CA GLN A 429 2.95 28.57 -0.70
C GLN A 429 1.53 28.58 -1.28
N LEU A 430 1.36 28.19 -2.54
CA LEU A 430 0.05 28.14 -3.17
C LEU A 430 -0.87 27.09 -2.51
N ASP A 431 -0.32 25.94 -2.11
CA ASP A 431 -1.07 24.90 -1.40
C ASP A 431 -1.53 25.35 0.00
N SER A 432 -0.65 26.06 0.72
CA SER A 432 -1.00 26.70 1.99
C SER A 432 -2.07 27.79 1.80
N PHE A 433 -1.94 28.58 0.74
CA PHE A 433 -2.92 29.60 0.36
C PHE A 433 -4.29 28.98 0.04
N PHE A 434 -4.34 27.88 -0.70
CA PHE A 434 -5.57 27.12 -0.94
C PHE A 434 -6.17 26.57 0.36
N SER A 435 -5.33 26.02 1.24
CA SER A 435 -5.75 25.42 2.52
C SER A 435 -6.32 26.48 3.47
N SER A 436 -5.76 27.69 3.50
CA SER A 436 -6.26 28.80 4.33
C SER A 436 -7.59 29.38 3.86
N HIS A 437 -8.03 29.03 2.65
CA HIS A 437 -9.32 29.39 2.06
C HIS A 437 -10.34 28.24 2.16
N ASP A 438 -10.33 27.56 3.30
CA ASP A 438 -11.18 26.40 3.63
C ASP A 438 -11.10 25.26 2.61
N GLY A 439 -9.88 24.99 2.11
CA GLY A 439 -9.64 23.99 1.08
C GLY A 439 -10.38 24.28 -0.22
N GLY A 440 -10.41 25.56 -0.62
CA GLY A 440 -10.99 26.02 -1.87
C GLY A 440 -12.49 26.34 -1.84
N ARG A 441 -13.14 26.34 -0.67
CA ARG A 441 -14.57 26.70 -0.56
C ARG A 441 -14.80 28.20 -0.65
N ARG A 442 -13.81 29.02 -0.31
CA ARG A 442 -13.86 30.49 -0.43
C ARG A 442 -12.91 30.95 -1.52
N GLN A 443 -13.34 31.93 -2.31
CA GLN A 443 -12.47 32.59 -3.30
C GLN A 443 -11.56 33.61 -2.61
N PRO A 444 -10.30 33.76 -3.05
CA PRO A 444 -9.39 34.76 -2.49
C PRO A 444 -9.81 36.17 -2.90
N THR A 445 -9.55 37.15 -2.04
CA THR A 445 -9.73 38.57 -2.35
C THR A 445 -8.59 39.08 -3.24
N ARG A 446 -8.81 40.19 -3.95
CA ARG A 446 -7.77 40.84 -4.77
C ARG A 446 -6.52 41.21 -3.97
N GLU A 447 -6.70 41.73 -2.77
CA GLU A 447 -5.61 42.02 -1.84
C GLU A 447 -4.80 40.76 -1.52
N SER A 448 -5.47 39.64 -1.26
CA SER A 448 -4.81 38.36 -0.98
C SER A 448 -4.05 37.84 -2.20
N LEU A 449 -4.61 38.01 -3.42
CA LEU A 449 -3.96 37.66 -4.68
C LEU A 449 -2.71 38.53 -4.95
N CYS A 450 -2.77 39.84 -4.69
CA CYS A 450 -1.60 40.72 -4.80
C CYS A 450 -0.49 40.25 -3.84
N LYS A 451 -0.84 40.03 -2.57
CA LYS A 451 0.10 39.59 -1.52
C LYS A 451 0.76 38.25 -1.85
N ILE A 452 -0.02 37.23 -2.22
CA ILE A 452 0.56 35.91 -2.52
C ILE A 452 1.45 35.95 -3.75
N PHE A 453 1.08 36.71 -4.79
CA PHE A 453 1.92 36.86 -5.97
C PHE A 453 3.27 37.50 -5.64
N LEU A 454 3.27 38.61 -4.90
CA LEU A 454 4.49 39.29 -4.46
C LEU A 454 5.39 38.37 -3.61
N ASN A 455 4.80 37.62 -2.67
CA ASN A 455 5.54 36.66 -1.86
C ASN A 455 6.17 35.53 -2.69
N MET A 456 5.45 35.03 -3.71
CA MET A 456 5.97 33.96 -4.58
C MET A 456 7.09 34.44 -5.49
N ILE A 457 7.03 35.70 -5.96
CA ILE A 457 8.12 36.25 -6.78
C ILE A 457 9.36 36.64 -5.96
N GLU A 458 9.21 36.91 -4.66
CA GLU A 458 10.35 37.14 -3.75
C GLU A 458 11.18 35.87 -3.50
N GLN A 459 10.57 34.68 -3.66
CA GLN A 459 11.30 33.41 -3.57
C GLN A 459 12.08 33.07 -4.85
N VAL A 460 11.79 33.75 -5.97
CA VAL A 460 12.53 33.54 -7.22
C VAL A 460 13.58 34.63 -7.37
N LYS A 461 14.79 34.23 -7.79
CA LYS A 461 15.92 35.17 -7.91
C LYS A 461 15.69 36.26 -8.95
N GLU A 462 14.91 35.95 -9.98
CA GLU A 462 14.67 36.78 -11.17
C GLU A 462 13.41 36.27 -11.86
N VAL A 463 12.56 37.18 -12.33
CA VAL A 463 11.30 36.85 -13.03
C VAL A 463 11.07 37.78 -14.22
N TRP A 464 10.58 37.21 -15.31
CA TRP A 464 10.26 37.91 -16.55
C TRP A 464 8.76 37.95 -16.74
N ILE A 465 8.19 39.13 -16.97
CA ILE A 465 6.75 39.32 -17.11
C ILE A 465 6.46 40.12 -18.38
N VAL A 466 5.60 39.59 -19.25
CA VAL A 466 5.13 40.26 -20.46
C VAL A 466 3.62 40.48 -20.39
N LEU A 467 3.19 41.74 -20.36
CA LEU A 467 1.76 42.12 -20.34
C LEU A 467 1.38 42.81 -21.65
N ASP A 468 0.57 42.14 -22.48
CA ASP A 468 0.10 42.70 -23.74
C ASP A 468 -1.20 43.50 -23.56
N ALA A 469 -1.28 44.64 -24.24
CA ALA A 469 -2.47 45.49 -24.36
C ALA A 469 -3.02 46.03 -23.03
N LEU A 470 -2.18 46.64 -22.18
CA LEU A 470 -2.61 47.25 -20.90
C LEU A 470 -3.83 48.18 -21.03
N ASP A 471 -4.00 48.85 -22.17
CA ASP A 471 -5.14 49.72 -22.48
C ASP A 471 -6.50 48.98 -22.52
N GLU A 472 -6.49 47.65 -22.59
CA GLU A 472 -7.70 46.82 -22.57
C GLU A 472 -8.07 46.35 -21.15
N CYS A 473 -7.25 46.67 -20.14
CA CYS A 473 -7.61 46.50 -18.73
C CYS A 473 -8.63 47.57 -18.31
N ARG A 474 -9.71 47.16 -17.64
CA ARG A 474 -10.75 48.04 -17.08
C ARG A 474 -10.43 48.55 -15.67
N THR A 475 -9.59 47.83 -14.92
CA THR A 475 -9.21 48.16 -13.53
C THR A 475 -7.80 48.73 -13.49
N ARG A 476 -7.53 49.80 -14.26
CA ARG A 476 -6.18 50.41 -14.34
C ARG A 476 -5.85 51.32 -13.16
N MET A 477 -6.86 52.05 -12.68
CA MET A 477 -6.74 53.03 -11.60
C MET A 477 -7.30 52.45 -10.29
N GLY A 478 -6.97 53.08 -9.17
CA GLY A 478 -7.42 52.67 -7.83
C GLY A 478 -6.27 52.70 -6.83
N SER A 479 -6.41 51.95 -5.74
CA SER A 479 -5.31 51.68 -4.80
C SER A 479 -4.36 50.58 -5.31
N LEU A 480 -3.28 50.32 -4.57
CA LEU A 480 -2.27 49.28 -4.88
C LEU A 480 -2.83 47.86 -5.09
N THR A 481 -4.03 47.59 -4.57
CA THR A 481 -4.69 46.27 -4.65
C THR A 481 -5.93 46.26 -5.56
N GLU A 482 -6.26 47.40 -6.16
CA GLU A 482 -7.43 47.59 -7.01
C GLU A 482 -7.07 47.99 -8.44
N GLY A 483 -6.01 48.80 -8.59
CA GLY A 483 -5.56 49.35 -9.87
C GLY A 483 -4.29 48.67 -10.38
N LEU A 484 -4.28 48.32 -11.67
CA LEU A 484 -3.13 47.73 -12.34
C LEU A 484 -1.90 48.65 -12.37
N LEU A 485 -2.07 49.96 -12.64
CA LEU A 485 -0.93 50.88 -12.75
C LEU A 485 -0.24 51.12 -11.38
N PRO A 486 -0.99 51.41 -10.29
CA PRO A 486 -0.40 51.44 -8.94
C PRO A 486 0.24 50.12 -8.53
N TRP A 487 -0.35 48.98 -8.89
CA TRP A 487 0.22 47.67 -8.61
C TRP A 487 1.55 47.42 -9.35
N ILE A 488 1.66 47.84 -10.62
CA ILE A 488 2.92 47.77 -11.38
C ILE A 488 4.01 48.62 -10.70
N LYS A 489 3.65 49.78 -10.16
CA LYS A 489 4.56 50.64 -9.42
C LYS A 489 5.12 49.92 -8.18
N ASP A 490 4.25 49.38 -7.34
CA ASP A 490 4.65 48.59 -6.16
C ASP A 490 5.51 47.37 -6.54
N LEU A 491 5.14 46.66 -7.61
CA LEU A 491 5.91 45.52 -8.11
C LEU A 491 7.38 45.88 -8.36
N LEU A 492 7.63 47.04 -8.98
CA LEU A 492 8.95 47.53 -9.39
C LEU A 492 9.69 48.33 -8.31
N GLU A 493 9.02 48.91 -7.32
CA GLU A 493 9.68 49.76 -6.30
C GLU A 493 10.51 48.97 -5.27
N SER A 494 10.29 47.66 -5.13
CA SER A 494 11.03 46.85 -4.13
C SER A 494 12.40 46.41 -4.61
N GLU A 495 13.44 46.78 -3.86
CA GLU A 495 14.83 46.36 -4.11
C GLU A 495 15.07 44.85 -3.88
N GLN A 496 14.16 44.19 -3.16
CA GLN A 496 14.27 42.76 -2.85
C GLN A 496 13.93 41.88 -4.06
N ARG A 497 13.20 42.42 -5.04
CA ARG A 497 12.73 41.71 -6.24
C ARG A 497 13.62 42.04 -7.44
N ASN A 498 13.76 41.09 -8.36
CA ASN A 498 14.37 41.34 -9.67
C ASN A 498 13.36 40.99 -10.76
N VAL A 499 12.63 42.00 -11.23
CA VAL A 499 11.55 41.84 -12.19
C VAL A 499 11.92 42.49 -13.52
N HIS A 500 11.86 41.74 -14.60
CA HIS A 500 11.93 42.28 -15.96
C HIS A 500 10.50 42.37 -16.49
N LEU A 501 9.92 43.57 -16.42
CA LEU A 501 8.55 43.82 -16.88
C LEU A 501 8.58 44.48 -18.26
N LEU A 502 7.89 43.85 -19.23
CA LEU A 502 7.61 44.45 -20.53
C LEU A 502 6.12 44.58 -20.69
N VAL A 503 5.67 45.76 -21.10
CA VAL A 503 4.25 46.02 -21.32
C VAL A 503 4.02 46.63 -22.69
N THR A 504 2.89 46.29 -23.31
CA THR A 504 2.43 46.94 -24.53
C THR A 504 1.12 47.66 -24.29
N SER A 505 0.92 48.82 -24.93
CA SER A 505 -0.38 49.49 -24.89
C SER A 505 -0.56 50.55 -25.97
N ARG A 506 -1.76 51.14 -26.03
CA ARG A 506 -1.95 52.47 -26.60
C ARG A 506 -1.35 53.55 -25.70
N PRO A 507 -0.88 54.67 -26.28
CA PRO A 507 -0.33 55.80 -25.54
C PRO A 507 -1.44 56.69 -24.93
N GLU A 508 -2.38 56.09 -24.19
CA GLU A 508 -3.48 56.74 -23.47
C GLU A 508 -2.94 57.59 -22.30
N GLN A 509 -3.67 58.64 -21.92
CA GLN A 509 -3.15 59.69 -21.02
C GLN A 509 -2.88 59.17 -19.60
N ASP A 510 -3.75 58.31 -19.08
CA ASP A 510 -3.60 57.65 -17.79
C ASP A 510 -2.33 56.78 -17.76
N ILE A 511 -2.14 55.93 -18.77
CA ILE A 511 -0.95 55.08 -18.91
C ILE A 511 0.31 55.93 -19.05
N LYS A 512 0.30 56.93 -19.95
CA LYS A 512 1.43 57.86 -20.14
C LYS A 512 1.86 58.50 -18.83
N SER A 513 0.90 59.04 -18.07
CA SER A 513 1.18 59.75 -16.83
C SER A 513 1.87 58.85 -15.80
N GLN A 514 1.39 57.61 -15.65
CA GLN A 514 1.97 56.66 -14.71
C GLN A 514 3.32 56.13 -15.18
N VAL A 515 3.46 55.81 -16.48
CA VAL A 515 4.74 55.33 -17.02
C VAL A 515 5.81 56.40 -16.95
N SER A 516 5.49 57.68 -17.14
CA SER A 516 6.47 58.77 -16.98
C SER A 516 7.03 58.93 -15.57
N GLU A 517 6.33 58.41 -14.55
CA GLU A 517 6.86 58.35 -13.17
C GLU A 517 7.77 57.12 -12.94
N LEU A 518 7.63 56.07 -13.75
CA LEU A 518 8.23 54.75 -13.55
C LEU A 518 9.47 54.51 -14.44
N ALA A 519 9.53 55.16 -15.59
CA ALA A 519 10.40 54.80 -16.70
C ALA A 519 11.22 56.01 -17.18
N HIS A 520 12.46 55.78 -17.60
CA HIS A 520 13.23 56.78 -18.34
C HIS A 520 12.81 56.79 -19.81
N ASP A 521 13.20 57.82 -20.57
CA ASP A 521 12.88 57.91 -22.00
C ASP A 521 13.41 56.70 -22.80
N ASP A 522 14.57 56.15 -22.41
CA ASP A 522 15.17 54.94 -23.01
C ASP A 522 14.32 53.67 -22.78
N ASP A 523 13.44 53.67 -21.78
CA ASP A 523 12.56 52.57 -21.41
C ASP A 523 11.18 52.67 -22.14
N ILE A 524 11.00 53.66 -23.02
CA ILE A 524 9.77 53.91 -23.78
C ILE A 524 10.05 53.78 -25.28
N VAL A 525 9.47 52.76 -25.92
CA VAL A 525 9.67 52.49 -27.35
C VAL A 525 8.36 52.72 -28.11
N PRO A 526 8.22 53.86 -28.82
CA PRO A 526 7.08 54.10 -29.69
C PRO A 526 7.21 53.27 -30.98
N LEU A 527 6.20 52.46 -31.28
CA LEU A 527 6.05 51.69 -32.52
C LEU A 527 5.63 52.64 -33.64
N GLN A 528 6.59 53.43 -34.13
CA GLN A 528 6.40 54.38 -35.22
C GLN A 528 6.36 53.66 -36.58
N SER A 529 5.63 54.25 -37.53
CA SER A 529 5.45 53.70 -38.88
C SER A 529 6.78 53.37 -39.59
N GLY A 530 7.84 54.16 -39.37
CA GLY A 530 9.17 53.91 -39.96
C GLY A 530 9.83 52.61 -39.51
N LEU A 531 9.70 52.24 -38.22
CA LEU A 531 10.33 51.04 -37.65
C LEU A 531 9.61 49.76 -38.10
N ILE A 532 8.29 49.82 -38.24
CA ILE A 532 7.45 48.68 -38.63
C ILE A 532 7.20 48.58 -40.14
N ALA A 533 7.60 49.59 -40.93
CA ALA A 533 7.38 49.61 -42.39
C ALA A 533 8.00 48.40 -43.10
N GLY A 534 9.14 47.89 -42.61
CA GLY A 534 9.78 46.68 -43.13
C GLY A 534 8.90 45.44 -42.93
N ASP A 535 8.37 45.28 -41.72
CA ASP A 535 7.48 44.16 -41.36
C ASP A 535 6.16 44.23 -42.16
N ILE A 536 5.54 45.41 -42.25
CA ILE A 536 4.32 45.62 -43.04
C ILE A 536 4.58 45.27 -44.51
N ARG A 537 5.72 45.70 -45.08
CA ARG A 537 6.08 45.38 -46.47
C ARG A 537 6.23 43.88 -46.68
N ALA A 538 6.94 43.19 -45.79
CA ALA A 538 7.14 41.74 -45.88
C ALA A 538 5.81 40.97 -45.79
N TYR A 539 4.92 41.40 -44.88
CA TYR A 539 3.57 40.85 -44.74
C TYR A 539 2.73 41.08 -46.00
N VAL A 540 2.65 42.32 -46.49
CA VAL A 540 1.87 42.72 -47.67
C VAL A 540 2.35 41.96 -48.90
N HIS A 541 3.66 41.95 -49.17
CA HIS A 541 4.26 41.22 -50.30
C HIS A 541 3.89 39.73 -50.27
N THR A 542 4.01 39.09 -49.10
CA THR A 542 3.65 37.67 -48.94
C THR A 542 2.16 37.45 -49.16
N ARG A 543 1.29 38.32 -48.63
CA ARG A 543 -0.16 38.21 -48.74
C ARG A 543 -0.66 38.44 -50.17
N VAL A 544 -0.08 39.40 -50.89
CA VAL A 544 -0.43 39.71 -52.29
C VAL A 544 0.02 38.61 -53.23
N ARG A 545 1.26 38.13 -53.09
CA ARG A 545 1.84 37.17 -54.04
C ARG A 545 1.46 35.73 -53.75
N ARG A 546 1.44 35.33 -52.48
CA ARG A 546 1.21 33.93 -52.07
C ARG A 546 -0.20 33.69 -51.51
N GLY A 547 -0.92 34.73 -51.09
CA GLY A 547 -2.25 34.60 -50.50
C GLY A 547 -3.30 34.01 -51.44
N ASN A 548 -4.25 33.27 -50.84
CA ASN A 548 -5.31 32.62 -51.61
C ASN A 548 -6.36 33.61 -52.15
N GLY A 549 -6.55 34.75 -51.50
CA GLY A 549 -7.57 35.75 -51.87
C GLY A 549 -7.25 36.56 -53.13
N LEU A 550 -5.97 36.63 -53.54
CA LEU A 550 -5.52 37.39 -54.71
C LEU A 550 -4.93 36.47 -55.80
N LYS A 551 -5.29 35.18 -55.79
CA LYS A 551 -4.82 34.17 -56.76
C LYS A 551 -4.99 34.60 -58.22
N ARG A 552 -6.09 35.29 -58.54
CA ARG A 552 -6.43 35.74 -59.90
C ARG A 552 -5.38 36.68 -60.51
N TRP A 553 -4.57 37.35 -59.68
CA TRP A 553 -3.55 38.30 -60.12
C TRP A 553 -2.13 37.72 -60.11
N ARG A 554 -1.94 36.42 -59.81
CA ARG A 554 -0.62 35.78 -59.76
C ARG A 554 0.15 35.82 -61.08
N SER A 555 -0.56 35.86 -62.20
CA SER A 555 0.02 35.97 -63.53
C SER A 555 0.23 37.42 -63.99
N GLN A 556 -0.07 38.41 -63.15
CA GLN A 556 0.03 39.84 -63.48
C GLN A 556 0.90 40.58 -62.45
N PRO A 557 2.24 40.51 -62.57
CA PRO A 557 3.17 41.14 -61.64
C PRO A 557 2.95 42.64 -61.49
N GLU A 558 2.65 43.35 -62.57
CA GLU A 558 2.40 44.81 -62.56
C GLU A 558 1.23 45.18 -61.65
N VAL A 559 0.15 44.39 -61.67
CA VAL A 559 -1.02 44.60 -60.81
C VAL A 559 -0.69 44.28 -59.35
N GLN A 560 0.13 43.25 -59.10
CA GLN A 560 0.60 42.93 -57.76
C GLN A 560 1.46 44.06 -57.18
N ASP A 561 2.40 44.59 -57.97
CA ASP A 561 3.27 45.69 -57.57
C ASP A 561 2.48 46.99 -57.31
N GLU A 562 1.45 47.27 -58.12
CA GLU A 562 0.54 48.39 -57.85
C GLU A 562 -0.21 48.20 -56.52
N ILE A 563 -0.77 47.00 -56.27
CA ILE A 563 -1.46 46.68 -55.02
C ILE A 563 -0.52 46.86 -53.83
N GLU A 564 0.69 46.29 -53.87
CA GLU A 564 1.68 46.40 -52.80
C GLU A 564 2.04 47.87 -52.55
N THR A 565 2.32 48.64 -53.60
CA THR A 565 2.67 50.07 -53.51
C THR A 565 1.54 50.89 -52.90
N ARG A 566 0.29 50.66 -53.33
CA ARG A 566 -0.90 51.38 -52.83
C ARG A 566 -1.18 51.04 -51.36
N LEU A 567 -1.05 49.76 -50.98
CA LEU A 567 -1.23 49.33 -49.60
C LEU A 567 -0.15 49.93 -48.70
N MET A 568 1.12 49.87 -49.09
CA MET A 568 2.22 50.46 -48.32
C MET A 568 2.06 51.97 -48.14
N LYS A 569 1.59 52.69 -49.17
CA LYS A 569 1.35 54.14 -49.08
C LYS A 569 0.21 54.51 -48.11
N ARG A 570 -0.75 53.61 -47.89
CA ARG A 570 -1.94 53.85 -47.05
C ARG A 570 -1.88 53.16 -45.68
N ALA A 571 -0.93 52.25 -45.46
CA ALA A 571 -0.80 51.49 -44.23
C ALA A 571 -0.59 52.40 -43.01
N ASP A 572 0.25 53.44 -43.14
CA ASP A 572 0.54 54.41 -42.07
C ASP A 572 0.85 53.77 -40.70
N GLY A 573 1.53 52.62 -40.72
CA GLY A 573 1.85 51.84 -39.52
C GLY A 573 0.78 50.83 -39.07
N MET A 574 -0.24 50.54 -39.87
CA MET A 574 -1.28 49.52 -39.65
C MET A 574 -1.26 48.40 -40.69
#